data_AF-A0A641RLT4-F1
#
_entry.id   AF-A0A641RLT4-F1
#
_cell.length_a   1.000
_cell.length_b   1.000
_cell.length_c   1.000
_cell.angle_alpha   90.00
_cell.angle_beta   90.00
_cell.angle_gamma   90.00
#
_symmetry.space_group_name_H-M   'P 1'
#
loop_
_entity.id
_entity.type
_entity.pdbx_description
1 polymer ?
#
loop_
_entity_poly.entity_id
_entity_poly.type
_entity_poly.pdbx_seq_one_letter_code
_entity_poly.pdbx_strand_id
1 'polypeptide(L)' 'CHTLNGSALALPRIVAALLENNQTPEGIRIPKALVPYCSFDMID' A
#
# COMPACT_ATOMS: atom_id res chain seq x y z
N CYS A 1 -8.80 22.79 -26.75
CA CYS A 1 -9.22 21.88 -25.68
C CYS A 1 -7.98 21.11 -25.24
N HIS A 2 -7.67 21.07 -23.95
CA HIS A 2 -6.48 20.41 -23.42
C HIS A 2 -6.88 19.44 -22.32
N THR A 3 -6.32 18.24 -22.35
CA THR A 3 -6.52 17.21 -21.33
C THR A 3 -5.24 17.02 -20.54
N LEU A 4 -5.35 16.88 -19.22
CA LEU A 4 -4.26 16.37 -18.38
C LEU A 4 -4.51 14.90 -18.04
N ASN A 5 -3.44 14.12 -17.89
CA ASN A 5 -3.49 12.82 -17.24
C ASN A 5 -2.46 12.75 -16.10
N GLY A 6 -2.71 11.84 -15.17
CA GLY A 6 -1.81 11.46 -14.10
C GLY A 6 -2.16 10.04 -13.64
N SER A 7 -1.15 9.25 -13.30
CA SER A 7 -1.38 7.90 -12.76
C SER A 7 -1.94 8.02 -11.34
N ALA A 8 -3.10 7.41 -11.09
CA ALA A 8 -3.68 7.38 -9.74
C ALA A 8 -2.82 6.54 -8.78
N LEU A 9 -2.41 5.35 -9.21
CA LEU A 9 -1.53 4.48 -8.42
C LEU A 9 -0.77 3.51 -9.33
N ALA A 10 0.56 3.54 -9.28
CA ALA A 10 1.38 2.54 -9.96
C ALA A 10 1.50 1.29 -9.07
N LEU A 11 0.56 0.35 -9.23
CA LEU A 11 0.36 -0.81 -8.35
C LEU A 11 1.66 -1.53 -7.92
N PRO A 12 2.58 -1.97 -8.81
CA PRO A 12 3.76 -2.71 -8.38
C PRO A 12 4.72 -1.89 -7.52
N ARG A 13 4.89 -0.59 -7.82
CA ARG A 13 5.81 0.28 -7.08
C ARG A 13 5.25 0.64 -5.70
N ILE A 14 3.95 0.85 -5.63
CA ILE A 14 3.28 1.20 -4.39
C ILE A 14 3.21 0.00 -3.44
N VAL A 15 3.01 -1.22 -3.96
CA VAL A 15 3.06 -2.43 -3.12
C VAL A 15 4.44 -2.59 -2.48
N ALA A 16 5.54 -2.46 -3.24
CA ALA A 16 6.89 -2.53 -2.68
C ALA A 16 7.11 -1.48 -1.58
N ALA A 17 6.78 -0.22 -1.86
CA ALA A 17 6.91 0.86 -0.87
C ALA A 17 6.05 0.63 0.38
N LEU A 18 4.84 0.08 0.24
CA LEU A 18 3.99 -0.26 1.37
C LEU A 18 4.60 -1.37 2.24
N LEU A 19 5.17 -2.41 1.62
CA LEU A 19 5.80 -3.49 2.36
C LEU A 19 7.04 -3.00 3.11
N GLU A 20 7.94 -2.29 2.42
CA GLU A 20 9.20 -1.79 3.00
C GLU A 20 8.97 -0.79 4.15
N ASN A 21 8.05 0.16 3.99
CA ASN A 21 7.84 1.22 4.98
C ASN A 21 7.03 0.77 6.21
N ASN A 22 6.40 -0.41 6.16
CA ASN A 22 5.60 -0.91 7.28
C ASN A 22 6.18 -2.17 7.93
N GLN A 23 7.45 -2.49 7.67
CA GLN A 23 8.16 -3.55 8.39
C GLN A 23 8.31 -3.19 9.88
N THR A 24 8.01 -4.16 10.74
CA THR A 24 8.28 -4.15 12.18
C THR A 24 9.00 -5.46 12.56
N PRO A 25 9.60 -5.56 13.76
CA PRO A 25 10.25 -6.79 14.20
C PRO A 25 9.32 -8.02 14.24
N GLU A 26 8.00 -7.80 14.30
CA GLU A 26 6.97 -8.84 14.39
C GLU A 26 6.32 -9.19 13.06
N GLY A 27 6.58 -8.44 11.98
CA GLY A 27 5.93 -8.63 10.67
C GLY A 27 5.75 -7.32 9.90
N ILE A 28 4.87 -7.30 8.91
CA ILE A 28 4.52 -6.09 8.13
C ILE A 28 3.12 -5.62 8.53
N ARG A 29 3.05 -4.41 9.08
CA ARG A 29 1.79 -3.81 9.52
C ARG A 29 1.02 -3.26 8.31
N ILE A 30 -0.25 -3.61 8.17
CA ILE A 30 -1.09 -3.05 7.10
C ILE A 30 -1.54 -1.63 7.47
N PRO A 31 -1.42 -0.64 6.55
CA PRO A 31 -1.96 0.69 6.78
C PRO A 31 -3.44 0.66 7.11
N LYS A 32 -3.88 1.44 8.12
CA LYS A 32 -5.29 1.48 8.57
C LYS A 32 -6.30 1.69 7.45
N ALA A 33 -5.93 2.44 6.41
CA ALA A 33 -6.78 2.69 5.25
C ALA A 33 -7.01 1.44 4.38
N LEU A 34 -6.09 0.46 4.43
CA LEU A 34 -6.14 -0.77 3.64
C LEU A 34 -6.76 -1.95 4.40
N VAL A 35 -6.79 -1.90 5.74
CA VAL A 35 -7.39 -2.96 6.59
C VAL A 35 -8.82 -3.36 6.16
N PRO A 36 -9.74 -2.43 5.80
CA PRO A 36 -11.09 -2.80 5.35
C PRO A 36 -11.12 -3.64 4.06
N TYR A 37 -10.03 -3.60 3.27
CA TYR A 37 -9.89 -4.29 2.00
C TYR A 37 -9.08 -5.59 2.12
N CYS A 38 -8.21 -5.69 3.13
CA CYS A 38 -7.34 -6.83 3.34
C CYS A 38 -7.94 -7.87 4.30
N SER A 39 -8.85 -7.47 5.20
CA SER A 39 -9.41 -8.35 6.27
C SER A 39 -8.37 -8.88 7.28
N PHE A 40 -7.14 -8.37 7.23
CA PHE A 40 -6.06 -8.59 8.19
C PHE A 40 -5.31 -7.27 8.41
N ASP A 41 -4.63 -7.15 9.55
CA ASP A 41 -3.87 -5.96 9.95
C ASP A 41 -2.34 -6.20 10.04
N MET A 42 -1.90 -7.45 9.91
CA MET A 42 -0.49 -7.86 9.89
C MET A 42 -0.23 -8.93 8.83
N ILE A 43 0.96 -8.92 8.23
CA ILE A 43 1.52 -10.01 7.44
C ILE A 43 2.72 -10.57 8.21
N ASP A 44 2.73 -11.89 8.44
CA ASP A 44 3.84 -12.63 9.07
C ASP A 44 5.03 -12.86 8.12
#